data_AF-A0A2E1WVM4-F1
#
_entry.id   AF-A0A2E1WVM4-F1
#
_cell.length_a   1.000
_cell.length_b   1.000
_cell.length_c   1.000
_cell.angle_alpha   90.00
_cell.angle_beta   90.00
_cell.angle_gamma   90.00
#
_symmetry.space_group_name_H-M   'P 1'
#
loop_
_entity.id
_entity.type
_entity.pdbx_description
1 polymer ?
#
loop_
_entity_poly.entity_id
_entity_poly.type
_entity_poly.pdbx_seq_one_letter_code
_entity_poly.pdbx_strand_id
1 'polypeptide(L)' 'GERAVLEFTYDYPGRYMFHAHQSEFAELGWMGIFDVKPRTLV' A
#
# COMPACT_ATOMS: atom_id res chain seq x y z
N GLY A 1 18.07 -7.85 10.38
CA GLY A 1 16.89 -7.19 9.81
C GLY A 1 16.78 -7.60 8.37
N GLU A 2 15.63 -8.12 7.98
CA GLU A 2 15.38 -8.51 6.59
C GLU A 2 14.85 -7.33 5.81
N ARG A 3 15.10 -7.31 4.50
CA ARG A 3 14.58 -6.30 3.57
C ARG A 3 14.02 -7.04 2.37
N ALA A 4 12.80 -6.67 1.98
CA ALA A 4 12.13 -7.22 0.82
C ALA A 4 11.61 -6.09 -0.06
N VAL A 5 11.42 -6.39 -1.35
CA VAL A 5 10.78 -5.51 -2.34
C VAL A 5 9.59 -6.27 -2.91
N LEU A 6 8.47 -5.58 -3.11
CA LEU A 6 7.27 -6.11 -3.76
C LEU A 6 7.04 -5.32 -5.04
N GLU A 7 6.76 -6.03 -6.14
CA GLU A 7 6.47 -5.43 -7.44
C GLU A 7 5.14 -5.97 -7.97
N PHE A 8 4.23 -5.07 -8.33
CA PHE A 8 2.91 -5.38 -8.88
C PHE A 8 2.33 -4.13 -9.57
N THR A 9 1.24 -4.30 -10.31
CA THR A 9 0.53 -3.22 -11.02
C THR A 9 -0.87 -3.04 -10.45
N TYR A 10 -1.37 -1.81 -10.44
CA TYR A 10 -2.74 -1.48 -10.02
C TYR A 10 -3.66 -1.34 -11.22
N ASP A 11 -4.81 -2.02 -11.17
CA ASP A 11 -5.83 -1.92 -12.21
C ASP A 11 -6.74 -0.69 -12.06
N TYR A 12 -6.86 -0.16 -10.84
CA TYR A 12 -7.77 0.91 -10.49
C TYR A 12 -7.06 2.06 -9.76
N PRO A 13 -7.42 3.33 -10.03
CA PRO A 13 -6.95 4.46 -9.26
C PRO A 13 -7.68 4.57 -7.92
N GLY A 14 -7.08 5.29 -6.98
CA GLY A 14 -7.70 5.63 -5.69
C GLY A 14 -6.76 5.49 -4.51
N ARG A 15 -7.34 5.61 -3.32
CA ARG A 15 -6.62 5.51 -2.05
C ARG A 15 -6.46 4.05 -1.64
N TYR A 16 -5.21 3.62 -1.49
CA TYR A 16 -4.84 2.31 -0.99
C TYR A 16 -4.19 2.44 0.39
N MET A 17 -4.27 1.35 1.14
CA MET A 17 -3.64 1.20 2.44
C MET A 17 -2.86 -0.10 2.45
N PHE A 18 -1.67 -0.06 3.05
CA PHE A 18 -1.00 -1.26 3.51
C PHE A 18 -0.88 -1.19 5.02
N HIS A 19 -0.96 -2.33 5.68
CA HIS A 19 -0.80 -2.44 7.12
C HIS A 19 -0.16 -3.78 7.47
N ALA A 20 0.37 -3.89 8.68
CA ALA A 20 0.78 -5.19 9.19
C ALA A 20 -0.41 -6.18 9.16
N HIS A 21 -0.21 -7.38 8.60
CA HIS A 21 -1.29 -8.37 8.48
C HIS A 21 -1.88 -8.77 9.84
N GLN A 22 -1.07 -8.72 10.90
CA GLN A 22 -1.53 -8.91 12.27
C GLN A 22 -2.23 -7.64 12.76
N SER A 23 -3.52 -7.77 13.11
CA SER A 23 -4.39 -6.64 13.47
C SER A 23 -3.85 -5.82 14.64
N GLU A 24 -3.24 -6.47 15.63
CA GLU A 24 -2.68 -5.82 16.82
C GLU A 24 -1.68 -4.72 16.47
N PHE A 25 -0.84 -4.92 15.44
CA PHE A 25 0.10 -3.90 15.00
C PHE A 25 -0.55 -2.81 14.15
N ALA A 26 -1.58 -3.15 13.37
CA ALA A 26 -2.36 -2.16 12.62
C ALA A 26 -3.07 -1.19 13.58
N GLU A 27 -3.61 -1.69 14.69
CA GLU A 27 -4.23 -0.88 15.76
C GLU A 27 -3.23 0.07 16.45
N LEU A 28 -1.96 -0.32 16.50
CA LEU A 28 -0.85 0.53 16.96
C LEU A 28 -0.37 1.52 15.88
N GLY A 29 -1.05 1.59 14.73
CA GLY A 29 -0.79 2.55 13.67
C GLY A 29 0.26 2.11 12.65
N TRP A 30 0.62 0.82 12.58
CA TRP A 30 1.57 0.29 11.59
C TRP A 30 0.89 0.15 10.23
N MET A 31 0.64 1.31 9.63
CA MET A 31 -0.15 1.50 8.44
C MET A 31 0.50 2.57 7.57
N GLY A 32 0.32 2.46 6.26
CA GLY A 32 0.64 3.51 5.31
C GLY A 32 -0.49 3.66 4.31
N ILE A 33 -0.74 4.90 3.88
CA ILE A 33 -1.76 5.24 2.90
C ILE A 33 -1.08 5.93 1.73
N PHE A 34 -1.48 5.57 0.50
CA PHE A 34 -1.02 6.25 -0.71
C PHE A 34 -2.15 6.33 -1.73
N ASP A 35 -2.00 7.23 -2.70
CA ASP A 35 -3.02 7.50 -3.73
C ASP A 35 -2.49 7.09 -5.10
N VAL A 36 -3.09 6.07 -5.69
CA VAL A 36 -2.81 5.61 -7.05
C VAL A 36 -3.52 6.55 -8.01
N LYS A 37 -2.75 7.26 -8.84
CA LYS A 37 -3.30 8.17 -9.84
C LYS A 37 -3.82 7.41 -11.06
N PRO A 38 -4.87 7.90 -11.74
CA PRO A 38 -5.25 7.37 -13.04
C PRO A 38 -4.07 7.36 -13.99
N ARG A 39 -3.97 6.31 -14.82
CA ARG A 39 -2.97 6.27 -15.88
C ARG A 39 -3.23 7.42 -16.85
N THR A 40 -2.40 8.46 -16.79
CA THR A 40 -2.39 9.48 -17.83
C THR A 40 -1.70 8.87 -19.06
N LEU A 41 -2.47 8.65 -20.12
CA LEU A 41 -1.89 8.44 -21.45
C LEU A 41 -1.40 9.82 -21.91
N VAL A 42 -0.08 9.99 -21.96
CA VAL A 42 0.54 11.12 -22.66
C VAL A 42 0.40 10.94 -24.16
#